data_AF-A0A645H5H1-F1
#
_entry.id   AF-A0A645H5H1-F1
#
_cell.length_a   1.000
_cell.length_b   1.000
_cell.length_c   1.000
_cell.angle_alpha   90.00
_cell.angle_beta   90.00
_cell.angle_gamma   90.00
#
_symmetry.space_group_name_H-M   'P 1'
#
loop_
_entity.id
_entity.type
_entity.pdbx_description
1 polymer ?
#
loop_
_entity_poly.entity_id
_entity_poly.type
_entity_poly.pdbx_seq_one_letter_code
_entity_poly.pdbx_strand_id
1 'polypeptide(L)'
;MRTRPNAQLLNTGHGKVIHITTEGKPVAGNPFINTEGALPEIYSYGHRNPQGLDIHPLTQELWLSEMGPRGGDEINLVKPGKNYGWPTITYGIEYSGAAISGGATQKEGLEQPVYYWDPVLSPSGMAFYSSSAIPEWQNNLFIGGLNSKYIARIVLKDNKVIGEERLLAGENQRFRDVGDGKDGAIYAVTDEGRLYRIAKK
;
A
#
# COMPACT_ATOMS: atom_id res chain seq x y z
N MET A 1 5.51 12.76 -16.80
CA MET A 1 6.89 12.23 -16.70
C MET A 1 7.84 13.09 -15.87
N ARG A 2 7.81 14.44 -15.94
CA ARG A 2 8.81 15.31 -15.28
C ARG A 2 8.97 15.15 -13.76
N THR A 3 7.94 14.70 -13.04
CA THR A 3 7.96 14.61 -11.57
C THR A 3 8.34 13.24 -11.02
N ARG A 4 8.38 12.18 -11.84
CA ARG A 4 8.69 10.82 -11.35
C ARG A 4 10.07 10.71 -10.69
N PRO A 5 11.14 11.33 -11.22
CA PRO A 5 12.44 11.32 -10.57
C PRO A 5 12.41 11.86 -9.13
N ASN A 6 11.45 12.73 -8.77
CA ASN A 6 11.34 13.28 -7.43
C ASN A 6 11.05 12.21 -6.37
N ALA A 7 10.47 11.06 -6.74
CA ALA A 7 10.30 9.93 -5.83
C ALA A 7 11.65 9.44 -5.25
N GLN A 8 12.73 9.60 -6.02
CA GLN A 8 14.10 9.23 -5.66
C GLN A 8 14.87 10.34 -4.94
N LEU A 9 14.39 11.59 -5.01
CA LEU A 9 15.03 12.73 -4.37
C LEU A 9 14.55 12.87 -2.91
N LEU A 10 15.50 13.02 -1.97
CA LEU A 10 15.21 13.16 -0.54
C LEU A 10 14.87 14.59 -0.12
N ASN A 11 14.98 15.58 -1.01
CA ASN A 11 14.66 16.98 -0.74
C ASN A 11 13.23 17.37 -1.18
N THR A 12 12.35 16.40 -1.41
CA THR A 12 10.95 16.62 -1.82
C THR A 12 10.00 15.64 -1.13
N GLY A 13 8.75 16.05 -0.95
CA GLY A 13 7.69 15.18 -0.40
C GLY A 13 7.04 14.22 -1.41
N HIS A 14 7.50 14.16 -2.66
CA HIS A 14 6.88 13.29 -3.67
C HIS A 14 7.31 11.84 -3.51
N GLY A 15 6.37 10.90 -3.51
CA GLY A 15 6.68 9.46 -3.47
C GLY A 15 7.38 9.02 -2.19
N LYS A 16 6.88 9.51 -1.05
CA LYS A 16 7.44 9.29 0.29
C LYS A 16 6.39 8.71 1.24
N VAL A 17 6.85 7.94 2.22
CA VAL A 17 6.16 7.81 3.50
C VAL A 17 6.81 8.79 4.48
N ILE A 18 5.99 9.55 5.19
CA ILE A 18 6.42 10.60 6.10
C ILE A 18 6.08 10.19 7.54
N HIS A 19 7.04 10.35 8.45
CA HIS A 19 6.91 9.98 9.86
C HIS A 19 7.14 11.20 10.75
N ILE A 20 6.05 11.66 11.35
CA ILE A 20 5.95 12.88 12.15
C ILE A 20 5.25 12.61 13.49
N THR A 21 5.51 13.49 14.45
CA THR A 21 4.80 13.61 15.72
C THR A 21 3.42 14.23 15.52
N THR A 22 2.56 14.15 16.54
CA THR A 22 1.25 14.81 16.57
C THR A 22 1.33 16.33 16.46
N GLU A 23 2.48 16.91 16.78
CA GLU A 23 2.78 18.34 16.65
C GLU A 23 3.34 18.69 15.25
N GLY A 24 3.41 17.72 14.33
CA GLY A 24 3.90 17.91 12.97
C GLY A 24 5.42 18.03 12.85
N LYS A 25 6.18 17.63 13.88
CA LYS A 25 7.65 17.60 13.85
C LYS A 25 8.17 16.25 13.38
N PRO A 26 9.35 16.17 12.72
CA PRO A 26 10.01 14.89 12.45
C PRO A 26 10.14 14.05 13.72
N VAL A 27 9.89 12.76 13.64
CA VAL A 27 10.15 11.86 14.76
C VAL A 27 11.65 11.69 14.99
N ALA A 28 12.07 11.73 16.25
CA ALA A 28 13.46 11.52 16.62
C ALA A 28 13.95 10.13 16.15
N GLY A 29 15.14 10.09 15.55
CA GLY A 29 15.70 8.85 15.00
C GLY A 29 15.19 8.50 13.60
N ASN A 30 14.46 9.40 12.94
CA ASN A 30 14.12 9.21 11.52
C ASN A 30 15.38 8.95 10.66
N PRO A 31 15.26 8.14 9.60
CA PRO A 31 16.42 7.63 8.83
C PRO A 31 17.29 8.72 8.22
N PHE A 32 16.69 9.85 7.83
CA PHE A 32 17.37 10.93 7.12
C PHE A 32 17.50 12.21 7.96
N ILE A 33 17.28 12.14 9.29
CA ILE A 33 17.26 13.32 10.17
C ILE A 33 18.58 14.10 10.18
N ASN A 34 19.71 13.42 9.95
CA ASN A 34 21.05 14.01 9.89
C ASN A 34 21.63 14.03 8.46
N THR A 35 20.80 13.81 7.44
CA THR A 35 21.25 13.83 6.05
C THR A 35 21.11 15.23 5.48
N GLU A 36 22.22 15.85 5.12
CA GLU A 36 22.23 17.20 4.55
C GLU A 36 21.36 17.29 3.29
N GLY A 37 20.46 18.29 3.27
CA GLY A 37 19.54 18.54 2.17
C GLY A 37 18.34 17.58 2.08
N ALA A 38 18.26 16.54 2.92
CA ALA A 38 17.07 15.69 2.99
C ALA A 38 15.96 16.32 3.84
N LEU A 39 14.71 15.98 3.54
CA LEU A 39 13.59 16.25 4.45
C LEU A 39 13.65 15.26 5.63
N PRO A 40 13.80 15.75 6.87
CA PRO A 40 14.01 14.89 8.04
C PRO A 40 12.80 14.02 8.40
N GLU A 41 11.61 14.35 7.89
CA GLU A 41 10.38 13.59 8.11
C GLU A 41 10.28 12.33 7.24
N ILE A 42 11.16 12.14 6.24
CA ILE A 42 11.09 10.98 5.35
C ILE A 42 11.39 9.69 6.13
N TYR A 43 10.46 8.74 6.03
CA TYR A 43 10.60 7.39 6.57
C TYR A 43 11.05 6.40 5.50
N SER A 44 10.41 6.41 4.33
CA SER A 44 10.78 5.64 3.15
C SER A 44 10.50 6.43 1.87
N TYR A 45 11.08 6.00 0.75
CA TYR A 45 10.99 6.70 -0.52
C TYR A 45 10.94 5.76 -1.71
N GLY A 46 10.79 6.30 -2.92
CA GLY A 46 10.64 5.49 -4.13
C GLY A 46 9.26 4.89 -4.27
N HIS A 47 8.22 5.58 -3.78
CA HIS A 47 6.82 5.20 -3.99
C HIS A 47 6.21 5.97 -5.17
N ARG A 48 5.22 5.37 -5.84
CA ARG A 48 4.46 5.98 -6.94
C ARG A 48 3.23 6.70 -6.44
N ASN A 49 2.27 5.96 -5.91
CA ASN A 49 0.95 6.48 -5.49
C ASN A 49 0.38 5.63 -4.35
N PRO A 50 0.94 5.77 -3.13
CA PRO A 50 0.42 5.09 -1.96
C PRO A 50 -1.01 5.53 -1.64
N GLN A 51 -1.85 4.57 -1.25
CA GLN A 51 -3.27 4.82 -0.94
C GLN A 51 -3.66 4.17 0.38
N GLY A 52 -3.30 2.91 0.57
CA GLY A 52 -3.53 2.16 1.79
C GLY A 52 -2.29 2.16 2.66
N LEU A 53 -2.47 2.33 3.96
CA LEU A 53 -1.41 2.23 4.97
C LEU A 53 -2.04 1.68 6.25
N ASP A 54 -1.45 0.63 6.82
CA ASP A 54 -1.89 0.10 8.10
C ASP A 54 -0.74 -0.60 8.85
N ILE A 55 -0.89 -0.76 10.16
CA ILE A 55 0.09 -1.39 11.04
C ILE A 55 -0.41 -2.77 11.40
N HIS A 56 0.41 -3.79 11.15
CA HIS A 56 0.07 -5.16 11.50
C HIS A 56 -0.14 -5.27 13.02
N PRO A 57 -1.29 -5.78 13.50
CA PRO A 57 -1.68 -5.67 14.91
C PRO A 57 -0.72 -6.38 15.87
N LEU A 58 -0.10 -7.48 15.43
CA LEU A 58 0.86 -8.25 16.25
C LEU A 58 2.32 -7.79 16.09
N THR A 59 2.83 -7.74 14.85
CA THR A 59 4.26 -7.43 14.60
C THR A 59 4.57 -5.94 14.68
N GLN A 60 3.55 -5.08 14.68
CA GLN A 60 3.68 -3.62 14.61
C GLN A 60 4.44 -3.13 13.37
N GLU A 61 4.49 -3.96 12.33
CA GLU A 61 5.12 -3.61 11.06
C GLU A 61 4.18 -2.75 10.21
N LEU A 62 4.76 -1.77 9.53
CA LEU A 62 4.03 -0.88 8.62
C LEU A 62 3.85 -1.54 7.26
N TRP A 63 2.61 -1.65 6.80
CA TRP A 63 2.26 -2.15 5.47
C TRP A 63 1.60 -1.05 4.66
N LEU A 64 1.84 -1.08 3.35
CA LEU A 64 1.37 -0.07 2.42
C LEU A 64 0.90 -0.74 1.13
N SER A 65 -0.21 -0.28 0.58
CA SER A 65 -0.61 -0.62 -0.78
C SER A 65 -0.60 0.61 -1.67
N GLU A 66 -0.05 0.47 -2.88
CA GLU A 66 0.08 1.57 -3.82
C GLU A 66 -0.31 1.22 -5.25
N MET A 67 -0.78 2.23 -5.98
CA MET A 67 -1.12 2.06 -7.38
C MET A 67 0.11 2.15 -8.27
N GLY A 68 0.27 1.15 -9.13
CA GLY A 68 1.16 1.15 -10.27
C GLY A 68 0.63 1.98 -11.44
N PRO A 69 1.39 2.06 -12.56
CA PRO A 69 0.95 2.69 -13.79
C PRO A 69 -0.09 1.82 -14.52
N ARG A 70 0.22 1.26 -15.69
CA ARG A 70 -0.61 0.21 -16.31
C ARG A 70 -0.08 -1.14 -15.83
N GLY A 71 -0.73 -1.72 -14.82
CA GLY A 71 -0.22 -2.88 -14.07
C GLY A 71 0.70 -2.46 -12.93
N GLY A 72 1.13 -3.43 -12.13
CA GLY A 72 2.15 -3.25 -11.09
C GLY A 72 1.68 -2.46 -9.87
N ASP A 73 0.42 -2.64 -9.46
CA ASP A 73 0.03 -2.24 -8.10
C ASP A 73 0.74 -3.15 -7.10
N GLU A 74 1.03 -2.65 -5.91
CA GLU A 74 1.92 -3.34 -4.97
C GLU A 74 1.35 -3.38 -3.55
N ILE A 75 1.74 -4.42 -2.81
CA ILE A 75 1.76 -4.47 -1.35
C ILE A 75 3.22 -4.43 -0.89
N ASN A 76 3.56 -3.45 -0.08
CA ASN A 76 4.90 -3.19 0.42
C ASN A 76 4.93 -3.34 1.96
N LEU A 77 5.88 -4.13 2.46
CA LEU A 77 6.27 -4.10 3.87
C LEU A 77 7.27 -2.95 4.06
N VAL A 78 6.82 -1.86 4.66
CA VAL A 78 7.57 -0.59 4.70
C VAL A 78 8.62 -0.60 5.82
N LYS A 79 9.88 -0.33 5.45
CA LYS A 79 11.03 -0.31 6.35
C LYS A 79 11.72 1.06 6.36
N PRO A 80 12.27 1.48 7.51
CA PRO A 80 12.92 2.78 7.65
C PRO A 80 14.13 2.90 6.71
N GLY A 81 14.22 4.04 6.02
CA GLY A 81 15.34 4.41 5.14
C GLY A 81 15.36 3.71 3.79
N LYS A 82 14.38 2.84 3.52
CA LYS A 82 14.38 2.01 2.32
C LYS A 82 13.78 2.69 1.09
N ASN A 83 14.25 2.23 -0.07
CA ASN A 83 13.86 2.70 -1.40
C ASN A 83 13.02 1.63 -2.11
N TYR A 84 11.75 1.93 -2.37
CA TYR A 84 10.81 1.04 -3.07
C TYR A 84 10.88 1.17 -4.60
N GLY A 85 11.84 1.97 -5.09
CA GLY A 85 12.37 1.84 -6.42
C GLY A 85 11.62 2.56 -7.53
N TRP A 86 10.41 3.08 -7.32
CA TRP A 86 9.74 3.90 -8.34
C TRP A 86 10.53 5.19 -8.64
N PRO A 87 10.75 5.57 -9.91
CA PRO A 87 10.35 4.89 -11.14
C PRO A 87 11.47 4.03 -11.76
N THR A 88 12.58 3.82 -11.06
CA THR A 88 13.74 3.04 -11.54
C THR A 88 13.37 1.59 -11.79
N ILE A 89 12.54 1.00 -10.92
CA ILE A 89 11.89 -0.30 -11.14
C ILE A 89 10.38 -0.16 -11.06
N THR A 90 9.67 -1.03 -11.75
CA THR A 90 8.20 -1.13 -11.73
C THR A 90 7.75 -2.40 -12.42
N TYR A 91 6.73 -3.06 -11.88
CA TYR A 91 6.05 -4.17 -12.56
C TYR A 91 5.05 -3.71 -13.63
N GLY A 92 4.67 -2.44 -13.61
CA GLY A 92 3.78 -1.84 -14.61
C GLY A 92 4.52 -1.15 -15.76
N ILE A 93 3.79 -0.90 -16.84
CA ILE A 93 4.26 -0.20 -18.04
C ILE A 93 3.57 1.16 -18.22
N GLU A 94 4.00 1.95 -19.19
CA GLU A 94 3.26 3.14 -19.60
C GLU A 94 1.86 2.77 -20.11
N TYR A 95 0.90 3.67 -19.95
CA TYR A 95 -0.45 3.45 -20.51
C TYR A 95 -0.42 3.28 -22.04
N SER A 96 0.56 3.87 -22.73
CA SER A 96 0.81 3.65 -24.17
C SER A 96 1.30 2.24 -24.51
N GLY A 97 1.74 1.46 -23.52
CA GLY A 97 2.35 0.14 -23.70
C GLY A 97 3.88 0.14 -23.69
N ALA A 98 4.52 1.31 -23.67
CA ALA A 98 5.98 1.41 -23.61
C ALA A 98 6.53 1.02 -22.22
N ALA A 99 7.75 0.49 -22.19
CA ALA A 99 8.43 0.19 -20.93
C ALA A 99 8.80 1.47 -20.17
N ILE A 100 8.72 1.42 -18.84
CA ILE A 100 9.20 2.48 -17.95
C ILE A 100 10.63 2.13 -17.53
N SER A 101 11.55 3.09 -17.61
CA SER A 101 12.96 2.91 -17.19
C SER A 101 13.62 1.66 -17.80
N GLY A 102 13.31 1.35 -19.07
CA GLY A 102 13.85 0.17 -19.75
C GLY A 102 13.22 -1.16 -19.34
N GLY A 103 12.15 -1.16 -18.54
CA GLY A 103 11.42 -2.35 -18.14
C GLY A 103 12.05 -3.11 -16.97
N ALA A 104 12.93 -2.46 -16.21
CA ALA A 104 13.52 -3.07 -15.03
C ALA A 104 12.45 -3.31 -13.96
N THR A 105 12.37 -4.55 -13.46
CA THR A 105 11.50 -4.92 -12.33
C THR A 105 12.27 -5.08 -11.04
N GLN A 106 13.60 -5.25 -11.11
CA GLN A 106 14.48 -5.43 -9.96
C GLN A 106 15.81 -4.71 -10.18
N LYS A 107 16.43 -4.26 -9.09
CA LYS A 107 17.78 -3.69 -9.08
C LYS A 107 18.36 -3.78 -7.68
N GLU A 108 19.66 -4.00 -7.59
CA GLU A 108 20.39 -3.99 -6.31
C GLU A 108 20.16 -2.68 -5.55
N GLY A 109 19.94 -2.79 -4.24
CA GLY A 109 19.68 -1.66 -3.34
C GLY A 109 18.25 -1.12 -3.36
N LEU A 110 17.35 -1.70 -4.17
CA LEU A 110 15.93 -1.36 -4.19
C LEU A 110 15.12 -2.51 -3.57
N GLU A 111 14.17 -2.18 -2.72
CA GLU A 111 13.27 -3.15 -2.10
C GLU A 111 12.26 -3.67 -3.13
N GLN A 112 11.80 -4.89 -2.90
CA GLN A 112 10.77 -5.53 -3.70
C GLN A 112 9.44 -5.52 -2.95
N PRO A 113 8.30 -5.44 -3.66
CA PRO A 113 7.01 -5.62 -3.03
C PRO A 113 6.86 -7.05 -2.53
N VAL A 114 6.07 -7.21 -1.47
CA VAL A 114 5.66 -8.53 -0.98
C VAL A 114 4.72 -9.20 -1.97
N TYR A 115 3.94 -8.40 -2.69
CA TYR A 115 3.00 -8.85 -3.71
C TYR A 115 2.74 -7.74 -4.72
N TYR A 116 2.45 -8.12 -5.97
CA TYR A 116 2.03 -7.16 -6.98
C TYR A 116 0.87 -7.72 -7.81
N TRP A 117 0.04 -6.82 -8.36
CA TRP A 117 -1.06 -7.17 -9.24
C TRP A 117 -0.79 -6.80 -10.70
N ASP A 118 -1.02 -7.78 -11.57
CA ASP A 118 -1.22 -7.59 -13.00
C ASP A 118 -2.28 -8.61 -13.50
N PRO A 119 -3.50 -8.18 -13.90
CA PRO A 119 -3.96 -6.80 -14.04
C PRO A 119 -4.18 -6.07 -12.71
N VAL A 120 -4.24 -4.73 -12.78
CA VAL A 120 -4.38 -3.83 -11.62
C VAL A 120 -5.57 -4.13 -10.72
N LEU A 121 -5.37 -3.99 -9.40
CA LEU A 121 -6.43 -3.85 -8.41
C LEU A 121 -6.96 -2.39 -8.38
N SER A 122 -6.03 -1.45 -8.54
CA SER A 122 -6.12 -0.04 -8.14
C SER A 122 -6.45 0.07 -6.66
N PRO A 123 -5.50 -0.32 -5.77
CA PRO A 123 -5.71 -0.39 -4.33
C PRO A 123 -6.10 0.97 -3.77
N SER A 124 -6.98 0.95 -2.78
CA SER A 124 -7.43 2.12 -2.03
C SER A 124 -7.11 1.93 -0.53
N GLY A 125 -8.05 2.25 0.36
CA GLY A 125 -7.86 2.02 1.79
C GLY A 125 -7.74 0.54 2.15
N MET A 126 -7.05 0.28 3.26
CA MET A 126 -6.72 -1.07 3.71
C MET A 126 -6.79 -1.17 5.23
N ALA A 127 -7.08 -2.37 5.72
CA ALA A 127 -7.08 -2.67 7.15
C ALA A 127 -6.71 -4.13 7.44
N PHE A 128 -5.88 -4.36 8.44
CA PHE A 128 -5.73 -5.66 9.08
C PHE A 128 -6.95 -5.97 9.93
N TYR A 129 -7.44 -7.20 9.86
CA TYR A 129 -8.51 -7.65 10.73
C TYR A 129 -7.95 -8.17 12.06
N SER A 130 -8.24 -7.46 13.16
CA SER A 130 -7.69 -7.77 14.49
C SER A 130 -8.62 -8.63 15.35
N SER A 131 -9.91 -8.73 14.99
CA SER A 131 -10.91 -9.44 15.78
C SER A 131 -10.81 -10.96 15.67
N SER A 132 -11.32 -11.65 16.70
CA SER A 132 -11.48 -13.11 16.73
C SER A 132 -12.90 -13.57 16.33
N ALA A 133 -13.80 -12.65 15.95
CA ALA A 133 -15.18 -12.98 15.60
C ALA A 133 -15.29 -13.87 14.34
N ILE A 134 -14.37 -13.67 13.39
CA ILE A 134 -14.17 -14.52 12.21
C ILE A 134 -12.73 -15.05 12.26
N PRO A 135 -12.47 -16.20 12.91
CA PRO A 135 -11.11 -16.69 13.14
C PRO A 135 -10.26 -16.83 11.87
N GLU A 136 -10.89 -17.21 10.75
CA GLU A 136 -10.21 -17.39 9.46
C GLU A 136 -9.72 -16.06 8.85
N TRP A 137 -10.15 -14.92 9.38
CA TRP A 137 -9.77 -13.58 8.93
C TRP A 137 -8.68 -12.96 9.80
N GLN A 138 -8.39 -13.53 10.96
CA GLN A 138 -7.48 -12.93 11.93
C GLN A 138 -6.09 -12.68 11.32
N ASN A 139 -5.60 -11.43 11.43
CA ASN A 139 -4.35 -10.94 10.87
C ASN A 139 -4.26 -10.92 9.33
N ASN A 140 -5.36 -11.20 8.62
CA ASN A 140 -5.39 -10.99 7.18
C ASN A 140 -5.56 -9.50 6.87
N LEU A 141 -5.06 -9.10 5.71
CA LEU A 141 -5.13 -7.74 5.22
C LEU A 141 -6.28 -7.61 4.22
N PHE A 142 -7.13 -6.60 4.39
CA PHE A 142 -8.24 -6.30 3.48
C PHE A 142 -7.94 -5.01 2.73
N ILE A 143 -8.09 -5.01 1.41
CA ILE A 143 -7.74 -3.87 0.55
C ILE A 143 -8.90 -3.58 -0.41
N GLY A 144 -9.38 -2.34 -0.42
CA GLY A 144 -10.38 -1.90 -1.38
C GLY A 144 -9.82 -1.85 -2.80
N GLY A 145 -10.59 -2.34 -3.77
CA GLY A 145 -10.26 -2.29 -5.20
C GLY A 145 -11.14 -1.33 -5.97
N LEU A 146 -10.54 -0.31 -6.57
CA LEU A 146 -11.28 0.70 -7.35
C LEU A 146 -11.60 0.23 -8.77
N ASN A 147 -10.60 -0.27 -9.50
CA ASN A 147 -10.81 -0.72 -10.88
C ASN A 147 -11.30 -2.16 -10.91
N SER A 148 -10.83 -2.98 -9.96
CA SER A 148 -11.21 -4.38 -9.83
C SER A 148 -12.62 -4.58 -9.27
N LYS A 149 -13.14 -3.59 -8.51
CA LYS A 149 -14.49 -3.54 -7.94
C LYS A 149 -14.82 -4.70 -6.98
N TYR A 150 -13.84 -5.10 -6.19
CA TYR A 150 -13.99 -6.03 -5.08
C TYR A 150 -13.08 -5.61 -3.92
N ILE A 151 -13.27 -6.21 -2.75
CA ILE A 151 -12.30 -6.13 -1.65
C ILE A 151 -11.39 -7.35 -1.71
N ALA A 152 -10.08 -7.16 -1.78
CA ALA A 152 -9.10 -8.24 -1.74
C ALA A 152 -8.82 -8.59 -0.27
N ARG A 153 -9.08 -9.85 0.13
CA ARG A 153 -8.61 -10.41 1.40
C ARG A 153 -7.31 -11.15 1.15
N ILE A 154 -6.23 -10.65 1.72
CA ILE A 154 -4.87 -11.13 1.56
C ILE A 154 -4.47 -11.93 2.80
N VAL A 155 -4.13 -13.19 2.59
CA VAL A 155 -3.66 -14.10 3.63
C VAL A 155 -2.13 -14.04 3.66
N LEU A 156 -1.59 -13.68 4.82
CA LEU A 156 -0.15 -13.53 5.02
C LEU A 156 0.41 -14.66 5.89
N LYS A 157 1.60 -15.14 5.53
CA LYS A 157 2.41 -16.03 6.36
C LYS A 157 3.88 -15.67 6.19
N ASP A 158 4.60 -15.46 7.29
CA ASP A 158 6.02 -15.10 7.30
C ASP A 158 6.32 -13.90 6.37
N ASN A 159 5.46 -12.87 6.45
CA ASN A 159 5.50 -11.67 5.61
C ASN A 159 5.43 -11.94 4.09
N LYS A 160 4.80 -13.05 3.69
CA LYS A 160 4.52 -13.41 2.29
C LYS A 160 3.03 -13.61 2.08
N VAL A 161 2.53 -13.22 0.91
CA VAL A 161 1.16 -13.54 0.48
C VAL A 161 1.09 -15.02 0.12
N ILE A 162 0.18 -15.75 0.78
CA ILE A 162 -0.08 -17.17 0.52
C ILE A 162 -1.49 -17.41 -0.04
N GLY A 163 -2.32 -16.38 -0.12
CA GLY A 163 -3.66 -16.48 -0.69
C GLY A 163 -4.32 -15.11 -0.87
N GLU A 164 -5.19 -15.02 -1.87
CA GLU A 164 -6.08 -13.90 -2.13
C GLU A 164 -7.51 -14.43 -2.29
N GLU A 165 -8.47 -13.78 -1.64
CA GLU A 165 -9.90 -13.96 -1.90
C GLU A 165 -10.55 -12.64 -2.30
N ARG A 166 -11.52 -12.70 -3.22
CA ARG A 166 -12.24 -11.53 -3.73
C ARG A 166 -13.63 -11.45 -3.12
N LEU A 167 -13.82 -10.51 -2.21
CA LEU A 167 -15.08 -10.30 -1.52
C LEU A 167 -15.94 -9.27 -2.24
N LEU A 168 -17.26 -9.49 -2.22
CA LEU A 168 -18.27 -8.57 -2.77
C LEU A 168 -18.10 -8.21 -4.25
N ALA A 169 -17.43 -9.04 -5.06
CA ALA A 169 -17.25 -8.79 -6.49
C ALA A 169 -18.58 -8.65 -7.27
N GLY A 170 -19.65 -9.29 -6.79
CA GLY A 170 -21.00 -9.17 -7.38
C GLY A 170 -21.68 -7.81 -7.17
N GLU A 171 -21.19 -6.99 -6.24
CA GLU A 171 -21.73 -5.66 -5.96
C GLU A 171 -21.34 -4.63 -7.05
N ASN A 172 -20.27 -4.91 -7.80
CA ASN A 172 -19.76 -4.06 -8.89
C ASN A 172 -19.54 -2.59 -8.44
N GLN A 173 -19.06 -2.39 -7.21
CA GLN A 173 -18.78 -1.09 -6.61
C GLN A 173 -17.28 -0.79 -6.56
N ARG A 174 -16.91 0.48 -6.59
CA ARG A 174 -15.52 0.91 -6.39
C ARG A 174 -15.26 1.10 -4.90
N PHE A 175 -14.63 0.14 -4.25
CA PHE A 175 -14.37 0.20 -2.81
C PHE A 175 -13.24 1.19 -2.51
N ARG A 176 -13.56 2.27 -1.79
CA ARG A 176 -12.68 3.40 -1.49
C ARG A 176 -11.87 3.19 -0.22
N ASP A 177 -12.49 2.66 0.82
CA ASP A 177 -11.81 2.45 2.10
C ASP A 177 -12.41 1.24 2.80
N VAL A 178 -11.59 0.63 3.66
CA VAL A 178 -11.92 -0.55 4.46
C VAL A 178 -11.39 -0.32 5.87
N GLY A 179 -12.20 -0.59 6.89
CA GLY A 179 -11.84 -0.40 8.29
C GLY A 179 -12.20 -1.59 9.17
N ASP A 180 -11.32 -1.90 10.11
CA ASP A 180 -11.55 -2.90 11.15
C ASP A 180 -12.48 -2.35 12.24
N GLY A 181 -13.65 -2.95 12.38
CA GLY A 181 -14.69 -2.54 13.33
C GLY A 181 -14.46 -3.14 14.71
N LYS A 182 -14.73 -2.36 15.76
CA LYS A 182 -14.66 -2.81 17.16
C LYS A 182 -15.66 -3.92 17.52
N ASP A 183 -16.68 -4.11 16.69
CA ASP A 183 -17.70 -5.16 16.81
C ASP A 183 -17.32 -6.46 16.07
N GLY A 184 -16.11 -6.53 15.52
CA GLY A 184 -15.61 -7.67 14.75
C GLY A 184 -16.13 -7.75 13.31
N ALA A 185 -16.76 -6.68 12.80
CA ALA A 185 -17.08 -6.54 11.39
C ALA A 185 -15.96 -5.81 10.64
N ILE A 186 -15.84 -6.07 9.34
CA ILE A 186 -15.17 -5.16 8.42
C ILE A 186 -16.20 -4.15 7.91
N TYR A 187 -15.84 -2.86 7.92
CA TYR A 187 -16.61 -1.81 7.29
C TYR A 187 -15.96 -1.40 5.99
N ALA A 188 -16.75 -1.05 4.98
CA ALA A 188 -16.21 -0.52 3.73
C ALA A 188 -17.09 0.59 3.16
N VAL A 189 -16.47 1.58 2.53
CA VAL A 189 -17.16 2.64 1.80
C VAL A 189 -16.82 2.58 0.32
N THR A 190 -17.74 3.06 -0.53
CA THR A 190 -17.54 3.10 -1.99
C THR A 190 -17.47 4.53 -2.52
N ASP A 191 -16.85 4.72 -3.69
CA ASP A 191 -16.84 6.03 -4.37
C ASP A 191 -18.27 6.53 -4.67
N GLU A 192 -19.23 5.62 -4.78
CA GLU A 192 -20.66 5.90 -5.00
C GLU A 192 -21.45 6.17 -3.70
N GLY A 193 -20.78 6.23 -2.54
CA GLY A 193 -21.38 6.65 -1.27
C GLY A 193 -22.12 5.56 -0.48
N ARG A 194 -21.87 4.27 -0.77
CA ARG A 194 -22.42 3.16 0.02
C ARG A 194 -21.53 2.86 1.23
N LEU A 195 -22.16 2.42 2.32
CA LEU A 195 -21.49 1.84 3.49
C LEU A 195 -21.90 0.37 3.60
N TYR A 196 -20.90 -0.51 3.63
CA TYR A 196 -21.05 -1.93 3.87
C TYR A 196 -20.58 -2.25 5.29
N ARG A 197 -21.34 -3.11 5.99
CA ARG A 197 -20.89 -3.80 7.19
C ARG A 197 -20.83 -5.29 6.87
N ILE A 198 -19.65 -5.88 6.96
CA ILE A 198 -19.36 -7.25 6.57
C ILE A 198 -19.02 -8.04 7.83
N ALA A 199 -19.89 -8.96 8.23
CA ALA A 199 -19.76 -9.72 9.46
C ALA A 199 -20.22 -11.16 9.28
N LYS A 200 -19.90 -12.02 10.25
CA LYS A 200 -20.46 -13.36 10.34
C LYS A 200 -21.99 -13.28 10.43
N LYS A 201 -22.68 -14.13 9.67
CA LYS A 201 -24.14 -14.28 9.75
C LYS A 201 -24.55 -14.90 11.08
#